data_AF-A0A0M3JHL5-F1
#
_entry.id   AF-A0A0M3JHL5-F1
#
_cell.length_a   1.000
_cell.length_b   1.000
_cell.length_c   1.000
_cell.angle_alpha   90.00
_cell.angle_beta   90.00
_cell.angle_gamma   90.00
#
_symmetry.space_group_name_H-M   'P 1'
#
loop_
_entity.id
_entity.type
_entity.pdbx_description
1 polymer ?
#
loop_
_entity_poly.entity_id
_entity_poly.type
_entity_poly.pdbx_seq_one_letter_code
_entity_poly.pdbx_strand_id
1 'polypeptide(L)'
;MIACISPADTNAEETISTLRYADRTKKIKNKPIVNVDPAFALVESLRTELAAAKRQIASLMNGEQPGIGGCAVDGGSVNFASSELMAERERLAKELDDAHDEVRRLNFCLAEEVAEKSHILEQLLSARQAFESLKQRIRTAFE
;
A
#
# COMPACT_ATOMS: atom_id res chain seq x y z
N MET A 1 -3.64 -14.67 20.58
CA MET A 1 -5.01 -15.25 20.60
C MET A 1 -4.99 -16.44 21.55
N ILE A 2 -6.01 -16.57 22.40
CA ILE A 2 -6.24 -17.77 23.22
C ILE A 2 -7.59 -18.35 22.80
N ALA A 3 -7.63 -19.64 22.51
CA ALA A 3 -8.86 -20.35 22.18
C ALA A 3 -9.36 -21.09 23.43
N CYS A 4 -10.51 -20.67 23.95
CA CYS A 4 -11.16 -21.32 25.09
C CYS A 4 -12.22 -22.29 24.57
N ILE A 5 -12.16 -23.55 24.97
CA ILE A 5 -13.05 -24.61 24.48
C ILE A 5 -13.66 -25.40 25.64
N SER A 6 -14.79 -26.06 25.38
CA SER A 6 -15.46 -26.94 26.34
C SER A 6 -15.17 -28.40 25.97
N PRO A 7 -14.82 -29.27 26.94
CA PRO A 7 -14.56 -30.68 26.67
C PRO A 7 -15.83 -31.54 26.54
N ALA A 8 -17.03 -30.96 26.68
CA ALA A 8 -18.28 -31.69 26.61
C ALA A 8 -18.62 -32.08 25.16
N ASP A 9 -19.07 -33.32 24.97
CA ASP A 9 -19.42 -33.87 23.64
C ASP A 9 -20.53 -33.07 22.94
N THR A 10 -21.45 -32.48 23.71
CA THR A 10 -22.52 -31.61 23.18
C THR A 10 -21.96 -30.37 22.46
N ASN A 11 -20.75 -29.93 22.80
CA ASN A 11 -20.09 -28.75 22.25
C ASN A 11 -18.96 -29.12 21.28
N ALA A 12 -18.90 -30.37 20.83
CA ALA A 12 -17.83 -30.85 19.94
C ALA A 12 -17.78 -30.07 18.62
N GLU A 13 -18.94 -29.77 18.03
CA GLU A 13 -19.02 -29.02 16.78
C GLU A 13 -18.45 -27.60 16.90
N GLU A 14 -18.87 -26.85 17.93
CA GLU A 14 -18.37 -25.49 18.21
C GLU A 14 -16.87 -25.48 18.59
N THR A 15 -16.43 -26.52 19.30
CA THR A 15 -15.03 -26.71 19.66
C THR A 15 -14.18 -26.90 18.41
N ILE A 16 -14.62 -27.72 17.45
CA ILE A 16 -13.93 -27.91 16.17
C ILE A 16 -13.88 -26.59 15.38
N SER A 17 -14.98 -25.84 15.33
CA SER A 17 -15.04 -24.53 14.67
C SER A 17 -14.05 -23.52 15.27
N THR A 18 -13.96 -23.47 16.60
CA THR A 18 -13.02 -22.61 17.35
C THR A 18 -11.57 -23.01 17.10
N LEU A 19 -11.26 -24.30 17.09
CA LEU A 19 -9.91 -24.81 16.80
C LEU A 19 -9.49 -24.53 15.35
N ARG A 20 -10.41 -24.69 14.39
CA ARG A 20 -10.16 -24.35 12.98
C ARG A 20 -9.88 -22.85 12.81
N TYR A 21 -10.60 -21.99 13.53
CA TYR A 21 -10.32 -20.56 13.54
C TYR A 21 -8.94 -20.27 14.15
N ALA A 22 -8.59 -20.90 15.28
CA ALA A 22 -7.27 -20.75 15.89
C ALA A 22 -6.12 -21.15 14.94
N ASP A 23 -6.27 -22.23 14.17
CA ASP A 23 -5.28 -22.65 13.16
C ASP A 23 -5.10 -21.59 12.05
N ARG A 24 -6.20 -21.00 11.57
CA ARG A 24 -6.13 -19.90 10.60
C ARG A 24 -5.44 -18.67 11.21
N THR A 25 -5.79 -18.31 12.43
CA THR A 25 -5.20 -17.15 13.11
C THR A 25 -3.70 -17.32 13.37
N LYS A 26 -3.24 -18.55 13.64
CA LYS A 26 -1.81 -18.87 13.76
C LYS A 26 -1.01 -18.54 12.48
N LYS A 27 -1.64 -18.57 11.31
CA LYS A 27 -1.00 -18.28 10.02
C LYS A 27 -0.89 -16.78 9.72
N ILE A 28 -1.54 -15.92 10.51
CA ILE A 28 -1.48 -14.47 10.34
C ILE A 28 -0.10 -13.97 10.78
N LYS A 29 0.64 -13.38 9.84
CA LYS A 29 1.95 -12.77 10.10
C LYS A 29 1.79 -11.26 10.24
N ASN A 30 1.92 -10.76 11.47
CA ASN A 30 1.94 -9.32 11.73
C ASN A 30 3.36 -8.77 11.61
N LYS A 31 3.50 -7.52 11.13
CA LYS A 31 4.74 -6.76 11.15
C LYS A 31 4.66 -5.72 12.27
N PRO A 32 5.15 -6.02 13.49
CA PRO A 32 5.10 -5.06 14.58
C PRO A 32 6.04 -3.89 14.27
N ILE A 33 5.55 -2.67 14.48
CA ILE A 33 6.31 -1.43 14.36
C ILE A 33 6.29 -0.77 15.74
N VAL A 34 7.44 -0.29 16.20
CA VAL A 34 7.51 0.49 17.45
C VAL A 34 6.71 1.77 17.23
N ASN A 35 5.66 1.96 18.01
CA ASN A 35 4.86 3.17 17.93
C ASN A 35 5.63 4.31 18.61
N VAL A 36 6.29 5.14 17.80
CA VAL A 36 6.99 6.34 18.24
C VAL A 36 6.08 7.53 18.00
N ASP A 37 6.04 8.48 18.94
CA ASP A 37 5.29 9.71 18.78
C ASP A 37 5.71 10.42 17.47
N PRO A 38 4.77 10.73 16.55
CA PRO A 38 5.07 11.41 15.29
C PRO A 38 5.80 12.74 15.50
N ALA A 39 5.53 13.45 16.60
CA ALA A 39 6.23 14.69 16.91
C ALA A 39 7.71 14.43 17.23
N PHE A 40 8.01 13.40 18.04
CA PHE A 40 9.38 13.00 18.35
C PHE A 40 10.12 12.50 17.11
N ALA A 41 9.48 11.67 16.29
CA ALA A 41 10.06 11.14 15.05
C ALA A 41 10.42 12.27 14.06
N LEU A 42 9.56 13.29 13.93
CA LEU A 42 9.82 14.47 13.11
C LEU A 42 10.99 15.30 13.66
N VAL A 43 11.04 15.50 14.98
CA VAL A 43 12.15 16.23 15.59
C VAL A 43 13.48 15.50 15.37
N GLU A 44 13.51 14.17 15.46
CA GLU A 44 14.70 13.39 15.15
C GLU A 44 15.07 13.48 13.67
N SER A 45 14.12 13.35 12.74
CA SER A 45 14.42 13.45 11.31
C SER A 45 15.00 14.82 10.97
N LEU A 46 14.39 15.89 11.46
CA LEU A 46 14.89 17.26 11.26
C LEU A 46 16.28 17.45 11.87
N ARG A 47 16.56 16.89 13.05
CA ARG A 47 17.90 16.93 13.66
C ARG A 47 18.93 16.19 12.80
N THR A 48 18.57 15.04 12.25
CA THR A 48 19.48 14.28 11.37
C THR A 48 19.76 15.00 10.06
N GLU A 49 18.74 15.60 9.44
CA GLU A 49 18.90 16.42 8.23
C GLU A 49 19.77 17.65 8.49
N LEU A 50 19.53 18.34 9.60
CA LEU A 50 20.31 19.51 10.00
C LEU A 50 21.77 19.11 10.29
N ALA A 51 22.01 17.97 10.94
CA ALA A 51 23.35 17.44 11.15
C ALA A 51 24.05 17.07 9.83
N ALA A 52 23.34 16.47 8.88
CA ALA A 52 23.87 16.15 7.55
C ALA A 52 24.22 17.41 6.76
N ALA A 53 23.34 18.40 6.73
CA ALA A 53 23.58 19.69 6.08
C ALA A 53 24.76 20.43 6.72
N LYS A 54 24.84 20.46 8.05
CA LYS A 54 26.01 21.03 8.76
C LYS A 54 27.31 20.31 8.42
N ARG A 55 27.27 18.98 8.27
CA ARG A 55 28.44 18.19 7.86
C ARG A 55 28.88 18.54 6.44
N GLN A 56 27.94 18.68 5.51
CA GLN A 56 28.23 19.11 4.13
C GLN A 56 28.83 20.51 4.07
N ILE A 57 28.24 21.46 4.82
CA ILE A 57 28.78 22.83 4.92
C ILE A 57 30.17 22.80 5.53
N ALA A 58 30.39 22.03 6.61
CA ALA A 58 31.69 21.91 7.24
C ALA A 58 32.74 21.28 6.30
N SER A 59 32.39 20.26 5.52
CA SER A 59 33.30 19.70 4.50
C SER A 59 33.64 20.72 3.41
N LEU A 60 32.67 21.55 2.99
CA LEU A 60 32.91 22.61 2.01
C LEU A 60 33.78 23.73 2.60
N MET A 61 33.61 24.06 3.89
CA MET A 61 34.35 25.13 4.57
C MET A 61 35.75 24.71 5.03
N ASN A 62 35.98 23.43 5.35
CA ASN A 62 37.28 22.92 5.78
C ASN A 62 38.25 22.63 4.61
N GLY A 63 37.88 22.98 3.37
CA GLY A 63 38.79 22.89 2.23
C GLY A 63 39.11 21.48 1.74
N GLU A 64 38.54 20.44 2.35
CA GLU A 64 38.53 19.09 1.79
C GLU A 64 37.42 18.99 0.75
N GLN A 65 37.75 19.46 -0.45
CA GLN A 65 37.15 18.91 -1.66
C GLN A 65 37.21 17.38 -1.57
N PRO A 66 36.10 16.65 -1.66
CA PRO A 66 36.19 15.30 -2.18
C PRO A 66 36.58 15.46 -3.65
N GLY A 67 37.88 15.39 -3.91
CA GLY A 67 38.47 15.21 -5.23
C GLY A 67 37.89 16.10 -6.33
N ILE A 68 38.46 17.30 -6.47
CA ILE A 68 38.77 17.75 -7.83
C ILE A 68 39.61 16.63 -8.47
N GLY A 69 38.99 15.91 -9.40
CA GLY A 69 39.71 15.43 -10.57
C GLY A 69 40.30 16.67 -11.23
N GLY A 70 41.57 16.94 -10.93
CA GLY A 70 42.29 18.08 -11.46
C GLY A 70 42.36 17.98 -12.97
N CYS A 71 41.99 19.07 -13.64
CA CYS A 71 42.43 19.40 -14.98
C CYS A 71 42.13 20.88 -15.21
N ALA A 72 43.19 21.70 -15.17
CA ALA A 72 43.26 22.81 -16.11
C ALA A 72 43.37 22.20 -17.52
N VAL A 73 42.25 21.81 -18.12
CA VAL A 73 42.17 21.32 -19.49
C VAL A 73 40.83 21.76 -20.07
N ASP A 74 40.92 22.47 -21.19
CA ASP A 74 39.97 22.59 -22.31
C ASP A 74 38.53 22.09 -22.09
N GLY A 75 37.56 22.95 -22.39
CA GLY A 75 36.10 22.79 -22.20
C GLY A 75 35.39 21.67 -23.00
N GLY A 76 36.04 20.53 -23.24
CA GLY A 76 35.49 19.39 -24.00
C GLY A 76 34.92 18.24 -23.15
N SER A 77 35.39 18.02 -21.92
CA SER A 77 35.11 16.75 -21.19
C SER A 77 33.86 16.73 -20.30
N VAL A 78 33.22 17.88 -20.03
CA VAL A 78 32.00 17.98 -19.19
C VAL A 78 30.76 17.41 -19.92
N ASN A 79 30.83 17.27 -21.24
CA ASN A 79 29.69 16.88 -22.07
C ASN A 79 29.34 15.38 -21.99
N PHE A 80 30.29 14.50 -21.65
CA PHE A 80 30.06 13.04 -21.69
C PHE A 80 29.32 12.52 -20.45
N ALA A 81 29.76 12.90 -19.24
CA ALA A 81 29.08 12.55 -17.99
C ALA A 81 27.69 13.19 -17.88
N SER A 82 27.50 14.38 -18.47
CA SER A 82 26.19 15.01 -18.57
C SER A 82 25.26 14.24 -19.53
N SER A 83 25.79 13.59 -20.56
CA SER A 83 24.97 12.83 -21.52
C SER A 83 24.43 11.53 -20.91
N GLU A 84 25.22 10.86 -20.07
CA GLU A 84 24.79 9.63 -19.39
C GLU A 84 23.74 9.93 -18.32
N LEU A 85 23.92 11.02 -17.56
CA LEU A 85 22.93 11.50 -16.58
C LEU A 85 21.62 11.99 -17.24
N MET A 86 21.70 12.58 -18.43
CA MET A 86 20.52 12.94 -19.23
C MET A 86 19.79 11.69 -19.73
N ALA A 87 20.50 10.65 -20.15
CA ALA A 87 19.90 9.38 -20.58
C ALA A 87 19.22 8.64 -19.40
N GLU A 88 19.81 8.69 -18.21
CA GLU A 88 19.21 8.16 -16.98
C GLU A 88 17.92 8.91 -16.61
N ARG A 89 17.93 10.25 -16.71
CA ARG A 89 16.74 11.09 -16.48
C ARG A 89 15.62 10.82 -17.48
N GLU A 90 15.96 10.65 -18.76
CA GLU A 90 15.02 10.29 -19.82
C GLU A 90 14.41 8.90 -19.57
N ARG A 91 15.22 7.92 -19.12
CA ARG A 91 14.72 6.59 -18.73
C ARG A 91 13.76 6.67 -17.56
N LEU A 92 14.13 7.36 -16.48
CA LEU A 92 13.27 7.54 -15.31
C LEU A 92 11.98 8.29 -15.64
N ALA A 93 12.04 9.26 -16.57
CA ALA A 93 10.86 9.97 -17.04
C ALA A 93 9.91 9.05 -17.81
N LYS A 94 10.43 8.16 -18.67
CA LYS A 94 9.62 7.14 -19.35
C LYS A 94 9.01 6.13 -18.39
N GLU A 95 9.79 5.64 -17.43
CA GLU A 95 9.30 4.69 -16.43
C GLU A 95 8.19 5.30 -15.54
N LEU A 96 8.29 6.61 -15.24
CA LEU A 96 7.24 7.35 -14.54
C LEU A 96 5.97 7.50 -15.41
N ASP A 97 6.11 7.74 -16.71
CA ASP A 97 4.98 7.86 -17.63
C ASP A 97 4.26 6.51 -17.82
N ASP A 98 5.03 5.42 -17.99
CA ASP A 98 4.51 4.05 -18.06
C ASP A 98 3.76 3.68 -16.77
N ALA A 99 4.30 4.04 -15.61
CA ALA A 99 3.63 3.83 -14.33
C ALA A 99 2.32 4.62 -14.21
N HIS A 100 2.29 5.87 -14.69
CA HIS A 100 1.07 6.68 -14.70
C HIS A 100 0.01 6.13 -15.67
N ASP A 101 0.42 5.64 -16.83
CA ASP A 101 -0.47 4.99 -17.80
C ASP A 101 -1.06 3.69 -17.23
N GLU A 102 -0.26 2.89 -16.52
CA GLU A 102 -0.75 1.68 -15.84
C GLU A 102 -1.74 2.00 -14.73
N VAL A 103 -1.48 3.03 -13.91
CA VAL A 103 -2.43 3.52 -12.91
C VAL A 103 -3.74 3.98 -13.57
N ARG A 104 -3.67 4.71 -14.69
CA ARG A 104 -4.86 5.11 -15.45
C ARG A 104 -5.63 3.91 -15.97
N ARG A 105 -4.94 2.89 -16.50
CA ARG A 105 -5.55 1.65 -17.00
C ARG A 105 -6.26 0.89 -15.88
N LEU A 106 -5.61 0.70 -14.74
CA LEU A 106 -6.19 0.02 -13.59
C LEU A 106 -7.41 0.74 -13.03
N ASN A 107 -7.37 2.07 -12.96
CA ASN A 107 -8.52 2.87 -12.54
C ASN A 107 -9.71 2.72 -13.51
N PHE A 108 -9.44 2.65 -14.82
CA PHE A 108 -10.48 2.42 -15.82
C PHE A 108 -11.13 1.04 -15.63
N CYS A 109 -10.33 -0.03 -15.51
CA CYS A 109 -10.85 -1.38 -15.26
C CYS A 109 -11.63 -1.47 -13.94
N LEU A 110 -11.16 -0.80 -12.89
CA LEU A 110 -11.87 -0.75 -11.61
C LEU A 110 -13.22 -0.06 -11.74
N ALA A 111 -13.32 1.01 -12.52
CA ALA A 111 -14.58 1.71 -12.75
C ALA A 111 -15.60 0.83 -13.49
N GLU A 112 -15.16 0.04 -14.47
CA GLU A 112 -15.99 -0.93 -15.19
C GLU A 112 -16.53 -2.01 -14.24
N GLU A 113 -15.65 -2.63 -13.45
CA GLU A 113 -16.01 -3.61 -12.42
C GLU A 113 -17.00 -3.07 -11.38
N VAL A 114 -16.86 -1.80 -11.00
CA VAL A 114 -17.80 -1.14 -10.07
C VAL A 114 -19.17 -0.96 -10.72
N ALA A 115 -19.23 -0.61 -12.00
CA ALA A 115 -20.49 -0.48 -12.73
C ALA A 115 -21.20 -1.84 -12.86
N GLU A 116 -20.46 -2.91 -13.20
CA GLU A 116 -21.01 -4.27 -13.27
C GLU A 116 -21.57 -4.74 -11.92
N LYS A 117 -20.82 -4.52 -10.83
CA LYS A 117 -21.29 -4.86 -9.47
C LYS A 117 -22.53 -4.07 -9.09
N SER A 118 -22.58 -2.78 -9.42
CA SER A 118 -23.77 -1.96 -9.18
C SER A 118 -24.99 -2.54 -9.89
N HIS A 119 -24.83 -2.97 -11.14
CA HIS A 119 -25.91 -3.59 -11.92
C HIS A 119 -26.42 -4.89 -11.28
N ILE A 120 -25.52 -5.77 -10.85
CA ILE A 120 -25.88 -7.03 -10.18
C ILE A 120 -26.60 -6.76 -8.85
N LEU A 121 -26.18 -5.74 -8.09
CA LEU A 121 -26.82 -5.36 -6.82
C LEU A 121 -28.26 -4.87 -7.04
N GLU A 122 -28.51 -4.08 -8.08
CA GLU A 122 -29.87 -3.66 -8.44
C GLU A 122 -30.75 -4.86 -8.81
N GLN A 123 -30.22 -5.81 -9.59
CA GLN A 123 -30.93 -7.05 -9.92
C GLN A 123 -31.28 -7.86 -8.66
N LEU A 124 -30.32 -8.06 -7.75
CA LEU A 124 -30.54 -8.76 -6.48
C LEU A 124 -31.58 -8.07 -5.59
N LEU A 125 -31.58 -6.75 -5.57
CA LEU A 125 -32.54 -5.96 -4.79
C LEU A 125 -33.96 -6.15 -5.33
N SER A 126 -34.12 -6.10 -6.65
CA SER A 126 -35.42 -6.35 -7.31
C SER A 126 -35.93 -7.79 -7.07
N ALA A 127 -35.03 -8.78 -7.16
CA ALA A 127 -35.36 -10.18 -6.88
C ALA A 127 -35.79 -10.36 -5.41
N ARG A 128 -35.09 -9.71 -4.47
CA ARG A 128 -35.44 -9.76 -3.04
C ARG A 128 -36.83 -9.16 -2.78
N GLN A 129 -37.16 -8.02 -3.40
CA GLN A 129 -38.49 -7.41 -3.28
C GLN A 129 -39.58 -8.33 -3.84
N ALA A 130 -39.32 -8.99 -4.97
CA ALA A 130 -40.24 -9.98 -5.53
C ALA A 130 -40.47 -11.16 -4.58
N PHE A 131 -39.41 -11.71 -3.97
CA PHE A 131 -39.51 -12.76 -2.97
C PHE A 131 -40.30 -12.32 -1.73
N GLU A 132 -40.09 -11.11 -1.23
CA GLU A 132 -40.86 -10.59 -0.10
C GLU A 132 -42.35 -10.43 -0.44
N SER A 133 -42.67 -9.93 -1.64
CA SER A 133 -44.06 -9.82 -2.10
C SER A 133 -44.74 -11.20 -2.19
N LEU A 134 -44.01 -12.22 -2.68
CA LEU A 134 -44.50 -13.59 -2.76
C LEU A 134 -44.71 -14.17 -1.36
N LYS A 135 -43.77 -13.93 -0.44
CA LYS A 135 -43.85 -14.37 0.96
C LYS A 135 -45.05 -13.74 1.68
N GLN A 136 -45.31 -12.45 1.45
CA GLN A 136 -46.50 -11.78 1.99
C GLN A 136 -47.80 -12.39 1.43
N ARG A 137 -47.86 -12.63 0.11
CA ARG A 137 -49.02 -13.28 -0.53
C ARG A 137 -49.30 -14.69 0.01
N ILE A 138 -48.26 -15.49 0.23
CA ILE A 138 -48.39 -16.83 0.82
C ILE A 138 -48.91 -16.70 2.26
N ARG A 139 -48.40 -15.75 3.05
CA ARG A 139 -48.84 -15.53 4.43
C ARG A 139 -50.33 -15.16 4.49
N THR A 140 -50.79 -14.25 3.63
CA THR A 140 -52.21 -13.85 3.55
C THR A 140 -53.14 -14.94 2.98
N ALA A 141 -52.60 -15.99 2.35
CA ALA A 141 -53.40 -17.10 1.81
C ALA A 141 -53.58 -18.26 2.81
N PHE A 142 -52.85 -18.25 3.92
CA PHE A 142 -52.88 -19.28 4.97
C PHE A 142 -53.47 -18.77 6.30
N GLU A 143 -53.90 -17.51 6.37
CA GLU A 143 -54.77 -16.92 7.41
C GLU A 143 -56.21 -16.85 6.88
#